data_AF-A0A4Q4D2S0-F1
#
_entry.id   AF-A0A4Q4D2S0-F1
#
_cell.length_a   1.000
_cell.length_b   1.000
_cell.length_c   1.000
_cell.angle_alpha   90.00
_cell.angle_beta   90.00
_cell.angle_gamma   90.00
#
_symmetry.space_group_name_H-M   'P 1'
#
loop_
_entity.id
_entity.type
_entity.pdbx_description
1 polymer ?
#
loop_
_entity_poly.entity_id
_entity_poly.type
_entity_poly.pdbx_seq_one_letter_code
_entity_poly.pdbx_strand_id
1 'polypeptide(L)'
;MTGSTRRTVAALLLVGSVVTFVVVGLSKADVRTDLDSFLPQQDPVAQRYARLTESFGADPVVVMLQARSGASLLGEKPLQSVVRLEGRLAQLKNVSGVYGPGTLLNQIAGRAQDLLTELLGRRDAIVARAKADAEQKGRSPAAAGKKARAA
;
A
#
# COMPACT_ATOMS: atom_id res chain seq x y z
N MET A 1 -6.32 -49.50 49.85
CA MET A 1 -6.50 -48.03 49.85
C MET A 1 -6.37 -47.45 48.43
N THR A 2 -7.13 -47.94 47.45
CA THR A 2 -6.82 -47.69 46.02
C THR A 2 -7.96 -47.08 45.19
N GLY A 3 -9.19 -47.06 45.72
CA GLY A 3 -10.37 -46.55 44.99
C GLY A 3 -10.57 -45.04 45.10
N SER A 4 -10.34 -44.44 46.28
CA SER A 4 -10.53 -43.00 46.50
C SER A 4 -9.46 -42.17 45.79
N THR A 5 -8.19 -42.55 45.88
CA THR A 5 -7.07 -41.83 45.25
C THR A 5 -7.19 -41.79 43.73
N ARG A 6 -7.64 -42.88 43.09
CA ARG A 6 -7.90 -42.91 41.64
C ARG A 6 -9.03 -41.97 41.23
N ARG A 7 -10.10 -41.89 42.04
CA ARG A 7 -11.22 -40.96 41.81
C ARG A 7 -10.79 -39.51 41.98
N THR A 8 -9.96 -39.20 42.98
CA THR A 8 -9.43 -37.85 43.20
C THR A 8 -8.51 -37.41 42.06
N VAL A 9 -7.61 -38.29 41.60
CA VAL A 9 -6.74 -38.01 40.45
C VAL A 9 -7.55 -37.80 39.17
N ALA A 10 -8.55 -38.66 38.90
CA ALA A 10 -9.42 -38.50 37.75
C ALA A 10 -10.22 -37.19 37.79
N ALA A 11 -10.73 -36.80 38.97
CA ALA A 11 -11.43 -35.53 39.16
C ALA A 11 -10.50 -34.34 38.92
N LEU A 12 -9.26 -34.38 39.42
CA LEU A 12 -8.28 -33.31 39.21
C LEU A 12 -7.86 -33.18 37.74
N LEU A 13 -7.70 -34.29 37.03
CA LEU A 13 -7.41 -34.26 35.59
C LEU A 13 -8.58 -33.68 34.80
N LEU A 14 -9.81 -34.05 35.15
CA LEU A 14 -11.00 -33.51 34.50
C LEU A 14 -11.12 -32.00 34.72
N VAL A 15 -10.95 -31.55 35.96
CA VAL A 15 -10.94 -30.11 36.29
C VAL A 15 -9.80 -29.39 35.58
N GLY A 16 -8.60 -29.98 35.57
CA GLY A 16 -7.46 -29.45 34.84
C GLY A 16 -7.75 -29.28 33.35
N SER A 17 -8.31 -30.29 32.69
CA SER A 17 -8.71 -30.21 31.28
C SER A 17 -9.77 -29.14 31.02
N VAL A 18 -10.78 -29.01 31.88
CA VAL A 18 -11.80 -27.97 31.75
C VAL A 18 -11.18 -26.58 31.88
N VAL A 19 -10.31 -26.38 32.88
CA VAL A 19 -9.60 -25.11 33.08
C VAL A 19 -8.72 -24.78 31.87
N THR A 20 -7.94 -25.74 31.37
CA THR A 20 -7.11 -25.53 30.17
C THR A 20 -7.97 -25.18 28.96
N PHE A 21 -9.09 -25.87 28.75
CA PHE A 21 -9.99 -25.58 27.64
C PHE A 21 -10.57 -24.16 27.72
N VAL A 22 -10.99 -23.73 28.91
CA VAL A 22 -11.50 -22.37 29.14
C VAL A 22 -10.41 -21.32 28.91
N VAL A 23 -9.20 -21.53 29.43
CA VAL A 23 -8.07 -20.60 29.25
C VAL A 23 -7.70 -20.47 27.77
N VAL A 24 -7.64 -21.59 27.05
CA VAL A 24 -7.38 -21.59 25.60
C VAL A 24 -8.51 -20.90 24.84
N GLY A 25 -9.77 -21.14 25.20
CA GLY A 25 -10.92 -20.46 24.61
C GLY A 25 -10.87 -18.95 24.80
N LEU A 26 -10.61 -18.50 26.03
CA LEU A 26 -10.47 -17.08 26.37
C LEU A 26 -9.28 -16.43 25.67
N SER A 27 -8.17 -17.15 25.47
CA SER A 27 -7.02 -16.62 24.72
C SER A 27 -7.33 -16.32 23.25
N LYS A 28 -8.42 -16.89 22.72
CA LYS A 28 -8.92 -16.65 21.36
C LYS A 28 -10.14 -15.74 21.31
N ALA A 29 -10.63 -15.25 22.45
CA ALA A 29 -11.76 -14.35 22.49
C ALA A 29 -11.34 -12.96 22.00
N ASP A 30 -12.02 -12.49 20.95
CA ASP A 30 -11.80 -11.17 20.35
C ASP A 30 -12.95 -10.25 20.78
N VAL A 31 -12.62 -9.18 21.51
CA VAL A 31 -13.62 -8.19 21.96
C VAL A 31 -13.68 -7.09 20.91
N ARG A 32 -14.72 -7.12 20.09
CA ARG A 32 -14.98 -6.08 19.09
C ARG A 32 -15.77 -4.94 19.74
N THR A 33 -15.15 -3.76 19.84
CA THR A 33 -15.77 -2.53 20.36
C THR A 33 -16.13 -1.54 19.26
N ASP A 34 -16.14 -1.98 18.00
CA ASP A 34 -16.39 -1.11 16.85
C ASP A 34 -17.86 -0.67 16.79
N LEU A 35 -18.13 0.44 16.09
CA LEU A 35 -19.48 0.98 15.85
C LEU A 35 -20.47 -0.08 15.31
N ASP A 36 -19.95 -1.08 14.60
CA ASP A 36 -20.67 -2.24 14.07
C ASP A 36 -21.41 -3.05 15.15
N SER A 37 -20.93 -3.00 16.41
CA SER A 37 -21.56 -3.65 17.55
C SER A 37 -22.87 -2.98 18.01
N PHE A 38 -23.09 -1.73 17.60
CA PHE A 38 -24.31 -0.98 17.85
C PHE A 38 -25.31 -1.04 16.69
N LEU A 39 -24.93 -1.67 15.56
CA LEU A 39 -25.76 -1.80 14.37
C LEU A 39 -26.39 -3.19 14.27
N PRO A 40 -27.64 -3.33 13.75
CA PRO A 40 -28.24 -4.64 13.51
C PRO A 40 -27.40 -5.45 12.50
N GLN A 41 -26.93 -6.64 12.89
CA GLN A 41 -26.03 -7.46 12.06
C GLN A 41 -26.60 -7.87 10.68
N GLN A 42 -27.91 -7.75 10.49
CA GLN A 42 -28.61 -8.13 9.26
C GLN A 42 -28.93 -6.93 8.37
N ASP A 43 -28.52 -5.71 8.76
CA ASP A 43 -28.75 -4.53 7.95
C ASP A 43 -27.87 -4.57 6.67
N PRO A 44 -28.47 -4.52 5.46
CA PRO A 44 -27.72 -4.49 4.20
C PRO A 44 -26.73 -3.33 4.08
N VAL A 45 -27.01 -2.20 4.74
CA VAL A 45 -26.14 -1.02 4.78
C VAL A 45 -24.90 -1.31 5.63
N ALA A 46 -25.08 -1.90 6.82
CA ALA A 46 -23.97 -2.29 7.69
C ALA A 46 -23.03 -3.29 7.00
N GLN A 47 -23.57 -4.27 6.27
CA GLN A 47 -22.75 -5.22 5.52
C GLN A 47 -21.98 -4.58 4.35
N ARG A 48 -22.58 -3.58 3.68
CA ARG A 48 -21.87 -2.82 2.63
C ARG A 48 -20.76 -1.97 3.23
N TYR A 49 -21.03 -1.33 4.36
CA TYR A 49 -20.05 -0.53 5.09
C TYR A 49 -18.87 -1.40 5.56
N ALA A 50 -19.13 -2.55 6.19
CA ALA A 50 -18.09 -3.48 6.64
C ALA A 50 -17.15 -3.93 5.50
N ARG A 51 -17.70 -4.27 4.33
CA ARG A 51 -16.89 -4.62 3.14
C ARG A 51 -16.05 -3.45 2.63
N LEU A 52 -16.56 -2.24 2.69
CA LEU A 52 -15.83 -1.03 2.30
C LEU A 52 -14.69 -0.77 3.29
N THR A 53 -14.99 -0.84 4.57
CA THR A 53 -14.04 -0.70 5.69
C THR A 53 -12.91 -1.72 5.63
N GLU A 54 -13.19 -2.97 5.28
CA GLU A 54 -12.17 -4.01 5.12
C GLU A 54 -11.18 -3.69 3.98
N SER A 55 -11.65 -3.00 2.93
CA SER A 55 -10.84 -2.67 1.76
C SER A 55 -10.12 -1.32 1.86
N PHE A 56 -10.67 -0.37 2.61
CA PHE A 56 -10.20 1.03 2.63
C PHE A 56 -9.75 1.53 4.02
N GLY A 57 -9.97 0.75 5.08
CA GLY A 57 -9.74 1.14 6.47
C GLY A 57 -10.99 1.76 7.11
N ALA A 58 -11.19 1.48 8.40
CA ALA A 58 -12.40 1.86 9.15
C ALA A 58 -12.44 3.33 9.57
N ASP A 59 -11.28 3.91 9.87
CA ASP A 59 -11.19 5.18 10.58
C ASP A 59 -10.15 6.10 9.93
N PRO A 60 -10.60 7.14 9.18
CA PRO A 60 -9.68 8.07 8.55
C PRO A 60 -9.06 9.02 9.59
N VAL A 61 -7.76 8.87 9.83
CA VAL A 61 -6.99 9.81 10.65
C VAL A 61 -6.53 10.99 9.80
N VAL A 62 -7.07 12.18 10.05
CA VAL A 62 -6.71 13.41 9.35
C VAL A 62 -5.59 14.14 10.11
N VAL A 63 -4.46 14.38 9.44
CA VAL A 63 -3.33 15.12 9.99
C VAL A 63 -3.21 16.47 9.29
N MET A 64 -3.41 17.56 10.04
CA MET A 64 -3.14 18.91 9.56
C MET A 64 -1.70 19.32 9.88
N LEU A 65 -0.94 19.66 8.83
CA LEU A 65 0.40 20.21 8.95
C LEU A 65 0.34 21.72 8.73
N GLN A 66 1.02 22.48 9.58
CA GLN A 66 1.15 23.92 9.44
C GLN A 66 2.62 24.32 9.36
N ALA A 67 2.97 25.13 8.37
CA ALA A 67 4.29 25.75 8.34
C ALA A 67 4.38 26.88 9.37
N ARG A 68 5.57 27.04 9.96
CA ARG A 68 5.88 28.20 10.80
C ARG A 68 5.83 29.47 9.93
N SER A 69 5.35 30.58 10.49
CA SER A 69 4.99 31.81 9.76
C SER A 69 5.97 32.17 8.63
N GLY A 70 5.43 32.29 7.41
CA GLY A 70 6.18 32.67 6.19
C GLY A 70 6.84 31.51 5.42
N ALA A 71 6.92 30.30 5.99
CA ALA A 71 7.45 29.14 5.28
C ALA A 71 6.36 28.41 4.48
N SER A 72 6.74 27.77 3.37
CA SER A 72 5.85 26.90 2.56
C SER A 72 6.12 25.44 2.85
N LEU A 73 5.06 24.65 3.14
CA LEU A 73 5.15 23.19 3.26
C LEU A 73 5.45 22.50 1.91
N LEU A 74 5.19 23.19 0.80
CA LEU A 74 5.44 22.70 -0.56
C LEU A 74 6.81 23.10 -1.10
N GLY A 75 7.64 23.80 -0.30
CA GLY A 75 9.03 24.03 -0.66
C GLY A 75 9.82 22.72 -0.72
N GLU A 76 10.94 22.70 -1.43
CA GLU A 76 11.71 21.48 -1.70
C GLU A 76 12.06 20.68 -0.42
N LYS A 77 12.68 21.31 0.58
CA LYS A 77 13.09 20.64 1.83
C LYS A 77 11.89 20.24 2.72
N PRO A 78 10.90 21.12 2.96
CA PRO A 78 9.68 20.75 3.68
C PRO A 78 8.93 19.60 3.02
N LEU A 79 8.74 19.65 1.71
CA LEU A 79 8.02 18.63 0.94
C LEU A 79 8.70 17.27 1.05
N GLN A 80 10.03 17.19 0.88
CA GLN A 80 10.77 15.95 1.11
C GLN A 80 10.56 15.38 2.52
N SER A 81 10.44 16.26 3.52
CA SER A 81 10.20 15.82 4.90
C SER A 81 8.78 15.30 5.10
N VAL A 82 7.78 15.91 4.44
CA VAL A 82 6.39 15.42 4.42
C VAL A 82 6.30 14.08 3.71
N VAL A 83 6.92 13.92 2.54
CA VAL A 83 6.98 12.65 1.80
C VAL A 83 7.60 11.54 2.64
N ARG A 84 8.69 11.81 3.36
CA ARG A 84 9.29 10.83 4.28
C ARG A 84 8.37 10.48 5.44
N LEU A 85 7.64 11.45 5.98
CA LEU A 85 6.66 11.18 7.03
C LEU A 85 5.54 10.26 6.51
N GLU A 86 4.98 10.56 5.34
CA GLU A 86 3.98 9.71 4.68
C GLU A 86 4.51 8.28 4.49
N GLY A 87 5.72 8.12 3.97
CA GLY A 87 6.34 6.80 3.77
C GLY A 87 6.53 6.01 5.06
N ARG A 88 6.88 6.67 6.18
CA ARG A 88 6.98 6.01 7.49
C ARG A 88 5.62 5.59 8.04
N LEU A 89 4.60 6.44 7.87
CA LEU A 89 3.24 6.12 8.31
C LEU A 89 2.65 4.93 7.52
N ALA A 90 2.95 4.84 6.23
CA ALA A 90 2.51 3.74 5.37
C ALA A 90 3.14 2.38 5.72
N GLN A 91 4.22 2.35 6.51
CA GLN A 91 4.88 1.11 6.96
C GLN A 91 4.30 0.55 8.26
N LEU A 92 3.38 1.26 8.91
CA LEU A 92 2.77 0.81 10.16
C LEU A 92 1.81 -0.36 9.90
N LYS A 93 1.88 -1.41 10.75
CA LYS A 93 1.11 -2.66 10.58
C LYS A 93 -0.40 -2.48 10.42
N ASN A 94 -0.98 -1.44 11.01
CA ASN A 94 -2.42 -1.22 11.05
C ASN A 94 -2.86 -0.02 10.20
N VAL A 95 -2.03 0.43 9.27
CA VAL A 95 -2.35 1.53 8.35
C VAL A 95 -2.62 0.93 6.97
N SER A 96 -3.87 1.03 6.51
CA SER A 96 -4.26 0.55 5.18
C SER A 96 -3.67 1.41 4.05
N GLY A 97 -3.47 2.70 4.30
CA GLY A 97 -2.92 3.62 3.31
C GLY A 97 -2.71 5.02 3.89
N VAL A 98 -1.81 5.77 3.26
CA VAL A 98 -1.54 7.17 3.59
C VAL A 98 -1.66 7.98 2.32
N TYR A 99 -2.48 9.02 2.37
CA TYR A 99 -2.78 9.89 1.24
C TYR A 99 -2.34 11.31 1.57
N GLY A 100 -1.49 11.88 0.73
CA GLY A 100 -0.95 13.22 0.95
C GLY A 100 -0.26 13.81 -0.28
N PRO A 101 0.38 14.98 -0.16
CA PRO A 101 1.12 15.61 -1.25
C PRO A 101 2.23 14.73 -1.84
N GLY A 102 2.81 13.79 -1.06
CA GLY A 102 3.76 12.83 -1.60
C GLY A 102 3.14 11.81 -2.56
N THR A 103 1.89 11.42 -2.34
CA THR A 103 1.13 10.56 -3.26
C THR A 103 1.01 11.22 -4.64
N LEU A 104 0.68 12.51 -4.68
CA LEU A 104 0.58 13.27 -5.93
C LEU A 104 1.93 13.42 -6.63
N LEU A 105 3.00 13.67 -5.86
CA LEU A 105 4.35 13.79 -6.42
C LEU A 105 4.79 12.48 -7.09
N ASN A 106 4.54 11.33 -6.46
CA ASN A 106 4.84 10.02 -7.05
C ASN A 106 4.06 9.78 -8.35
N GLN A 107 2.80 10.21 -8.43
CA GLN A 107 2.01 10.07 -9.65
C GLN A 107 2.56 10.95 -10.79
N ILE A 108 2.94 12.20 -10.49
CA ILE A 108 3.54 13.11 -11.47
C ILE A 108 4.87 12.54 -11.98
N ALA A 109 5.71 12.04 -11.08
CA ALA A 109 6.99 11.44 -11.44
C ALA A 109 6.82 10.25 -12.40
N GLY A 110 5.86 9.35 -12.11
CA GLY A 110 5.54 8.23 -12.99
C GLY A 110 5.09 8.68 -14.38
N ARG A 111 4.14 9.63 -14.45
CA ARG A 111 3.67 10.18 -15.73
C ARG A 111 4.78 10.85 -16.53
N ALA A 112 5.68 11.57 -15.87
CA ALA A 112 6.82 12.20 -16.53
C ALA A 112 7.78 11.16 -17.13
N GLN A 113 8.03 10.06 -16.40
CA GLN A 113 8.85 8.94 -16.89
C GLN A 113 8.20 8.24 -18.10
N ASP A 114 6.88 8.04 -18.07
CA ASP A 114 6.14 7.45 -19.19
C ASP A 114 6.30 8.30 -20.46
N LEU A 115 6.12 9.63 -20.33
CA LEU A 115 6.29 10.55 -21.45
C LEU A 115 7.73 10.57 -21.98
N LEU A 116 8.74 10.57 -21.10
CA LEU A 116 10.13 10.49 -21.51
C LEU A 116 10.44 9.18 -22.26
N THR A 117 9.88 8.07 -21.80
CA THR A 117 10.03 6.75 -22.44
C THR A 117 9.39 6.75 -23.83
N GLU A 118 8.18 7.32 -23.97
CA GLU A 118 7.50 7.46 -25.27
C GLU A 118 8.30 8.33 -26.24
N LEU A 119 8.80 9.49 -25.78
CA LEU A 119 9.60 10.39 -26.60
C LEU A 119 10.89 9.74 -27.10
N LEU A 120 11.59 9.02 -26.22
CA LEU A 120 12.79 8.27 -26.58
C LEU A 120 12.48 7.15 -27.58
N GLY A 121 11.40 6.39 -27.36
CA GLY A 121 10.95 5.36 -28.30
C GLY A 121 10.61 5.92 -29.68
N ARG A 122 9.92 7.07 -29.72
CA ARG A 122 9.59 7.75 -30.98
C ARG A 122 10.84 8.23 -31.72
N ARG A 123 11.80 8.82 -31.01
CA ARG A 123 13.09 9.22 -31.59
C ARG A 123 13.82 8.03 -32.20
N ASP A 124 13.92 6.94 -31.46
CA ASP A 124 14.65 5.76 -31.92
C ASP A 124 13.98 5.11 -33.13
N ALA A 125 12.65 5.14 -33.20
CA ALA A 125 11.89 4.72 -34.39
C ALA A 125 12.19 5.59 -35.62
N ILE A 126 12.31 6.92 -35.46
CA ILE A 126 12.69 7.83 -36.56
C ILE A 126 14.10 7.52 -37.05
N VAL A 127 15.05 7.35 -36.12
CA VAL A 127 16.44 7.00 -36.45
C VAL A 127 16.52 5.65 -37.17
N ALA A 128 15.78 4.65 -36.69
CA ALA A 128 15.73 3.32 -37.30
C ALA A 128 15.15 3.37 -38.72
N ARG A 129 14.07 4.12 -38.94
CA ARG A 129 13.49 4.34 -40.28
C ARG A 129 14.48 5.04 -41.21
N ALA A 130 15.12 6.11 -40.76
CA ALA A 130 16.11 6.85 -41.56
C ALA A 130 17.32 5.97 -41.92
N LYS A 131 17.72 5.06 -41.04
CA LYS A 131 18.77 4.08 -41.32
C LYS A 131 18.33 3.05 -42.38
N ALA A 132 17.14 2.46 -42.20
CA ALA A 132 16.58 1.50 -43.15
C ALA A 132 16.40 2.12 -44.55
N ASP A 133 15.90 3.35 -44.63
CA ASP A 133 15.75 4.11 -45.89
C ASP A 133 17.10 4.36 -46.58
N ALA A 134 18.16 4.60 -45.82
CA ALA A 134 19.49 4.84 -46.36
C ALA A 134 20.15 3.55 -46.86
N GLU A 135 19.94 2.43 -46.16
CA GLU A 135 20.36 1.09 -46.60
C GLU A 135 19.65 0.67 -47.88
N GLN A 136 18.33 0.86 -47.98
CA GLN A 136 17.57 0.60 -49.22
C GLN A 136 18.04 1.45 -50.40
N LYS A 137 18.52 2.67 -50.14
CA LYS A 137 19.10 3.57 -51.17
C LYS A 137 20.58 3.28 -51.48
N GLY A 138 21.13 2.17 -50.98
CA GLY A 138 22.50 1.73 -51.26
C GLY A 138 23.60 2.62 -50.67
N ARG A 139 23.28 3.46 -49.67
CA ARG A 139 24.26 4.35 -49.03
C ARG A 139 25.02 3.61 -47.94
N SER A 140 26.31 3.95 -47.78
CA SER A 140 27.15 3.33 -46.76
C SER A 140 26.57 3.55 -45.34
N PRO A 141 26.78 2.59 -44.41
CA PRO A 141 26.23 2.67 -43.04
C PRO A 141 26.62 3.95 -42.28
N ALA A 142 27.79 4.51 -42.58
CA ALA A 142 28.27 5.75 -41.99
C ALA A 142 27.49 6.99 -42.47
N ALA A 143 27.05 7.02 -43.73
CA ALA A 143 26.22 8.09 -44.28
C ALA A 143 24.77 7.99 -43.79
N ALA A 144 24.27 6.77 -43.59
CA ALA A 144 22.95 6.49 -42.99
C ALA A 144 22.85 7.04 -41.56
N GLY A 145 23.87 6.76 -40.73
CA GLY A 145 23.92 7.23 -39.33
C GLY A 145 24.00 8.75 -39.17
N LYS A 146 24.69 9.46 -40.08
CA LYS A 146 24.74 10.93 -40.07
C LYS A 146 23.39 11.56 -40.43
N LYS A 147 22.67 11.00 -41.41
CA LYS A 147 21.38 11.54 -41.84
C LYS A 147 20.27 11.28 -40.81
N ALA A 148 20.32 10.14 -40.14
CA ALA A 148 19.36 9.77 -39.09
C ALA A 148 19.49 10.63 -37.81
N ARG A 149 20.67 11.18 -37.53
CA ARG A 149 20.89 12.12 -36.40
C ARG A 149 20.58 13.58 -36.73
N ALA A 150 20.41 13.90 -38.01
CA ALA A 150 20.13 15.25 -38.51
C ALA A 150 18.64 15.47 -38.84
N ALA A 151 17.82 14.42 -38.70
CA ALA A 151 16.36 14.45 -38.82
C ALA A 151 15.74 14.37 -37.42
#